data_AF-A0A4Z0KR70-F1
#
_entry.id   AF-A0A4Z0KR70-F1
#
_cell.length_a   1.000
_cell.length_b   1.000
_cell.length_c   1.000
_cell.angle_alpha   90.00
_cell.angle_beta   90.00
_cell.angle_gamma   90.00
#
_symmetry.space_group_name_H-M   'P 1'
#
loop_
_entity.id
_entity.type
_entity.pdbx_description
1 polymer ?
#
loop_
_entity_poly.entity_id
_entity_poly.type
_entity_poly.pdbx_seq_one_letter_code
_entity_poly.pdbx_strand_id
1 'polypeptide(L)'
;RAGLHGIAPHSHLSMRQRCAQRWRARAGEKTPPDAVEKLSAPLLFAAAMVSAGEADVCIAGNLSSTANVLRAGLRVIGLQPGCKTLSSIFLMLPQYAGRALGFADCSVVPQPTAAQLADIAIASADTWRAITGEEPHVAMLSFSSNGSARHPNVANVPPAPARVR
;
A
#
# COMPACT_ATOMS: atom_id res chain seq x y z
N ARG A 1 -28.50 -13.30 9.75
CA ARG A 1 -27.30 -12.86 8.98
C ARG A 1 -27.62 -11.55 8.25
N ALA A 2 -28.02 -10.50 8.98
CA ALA A 2 -28.33 -9.20 8.38
C ALA A 2 -27.03 -8.40 8.21
N GLY A 3 -26.83 -7.77 7.05
CA GLY A 3 -25.70 -6.87 6.79
C GLY A 3 -24.50 -7.45 6.02
N LEU A 4 -24.53 -8.73 5.62
CA LEU A 4 -23.49 -9.31 4.75
C LEU A 4 -23.96 -9.38 3.30
N HIS A 5 -23.28 -8.65 2.42
CA HIS A 5 -23.60 -8.58 1.00
C HIS A 5 -22.67 -9.51 0.21
N GLY A 6 -23.23 -10.59 -0.34
CA GLY A 6 -22.51 -11.49 -1.23
C GLY A 6 -22.54 -10.98 -2.67
N ILE A 7 -21.38 -10.82 -3.29
CA ILE A 7 -21.26 -10.37 -4.69
C ILE A 7 -20.40 -11.38 -5.43
N ALA A 8 -20.94 -11.97 -6.50
CA ALA A 8 -20.23 -12.95 -7.32
C ALA A 8 -19.63 -12.29 -8.57
N PRO A 9 -18.30 -12.14 -8.68
CA PRO A 9 -17.70 -11.35 -9.78
C PRO A 9 -18.12 -11.80 -11.18
N HIS A 10 -18.29 -13.12 -11.39
CA HIS A 10 -18.65 -13.68 -12.69
C HIS A 10 -20.05 -13.26 -13.16
N SER A 11 -21.03 -13.12 -12.25
CA SER A 11 -22.43 -12.79 -12.60
C SER A 11 -22.71 -11.29 -12.63
N HIS A 12 -21.84 -10.45 -12.05
CA HIS A 12 -22.05 -8.99 -11.98
C HIS A 12 -21.44 -8.23 -13.17
N LEU A 13 -21.94 -8.49 -14.38
CA LEU A 13 -21.42 -7.88 -15.63
C LEU A 13 -21.46 -6.35 -15.62
N SER A 14 -22.57 -5.74 -15.21
CA SER A 14 -22.73 -4.28 -15.20
C SER A 14 -21.69 -3.60 -14.31
N MET A 15 -21.41 -4.17 -13.13
CA MET A 15 -20.40 -3.65 -12.23
C MET A 15 -18.99 -3.86 -12.80
N ARG A 16 -18.70 -5.02 -13.41
CA ARG A 16 -17.43 -5.23 -14.12
C ARG A 16 -17.20 -4.21 -15.24
N GLN A 17 -18.23 -3.85 -15.99
CA GLN A 17 -18.14 -2.82 -17.03
C GLN A 17 -17.83 -1.44 -16.46
N ARG A 18 -18.52 -1.00 -15.40
CA ARG A 18 -18.23 0.29 -14.73
C ARG A 18 -16.81 0.31 -14.16
N CYS A 19 -16.42 -0.74 -13.45
CA CYS A 19 -15.06 -0.91 -12.92
C CYS A 19 -13.99 -0.90 -14.02
N ALA A 20 -14.24 -1.56 -15.16
CA ALA A 20 -13.32 -1.56 -16.31
C ALA A 20 -13.19 -0.16 -16.94
N GLN A 21 -14.29 0.59 -17.05
CA GLN A 21 -14.27 1.97 -17.53
C GLN A 21 -13.42 2.86 -16.60
N ARG A 22 -13.59 2.73 -15.28
CA ARG A 22 -12.79 3.47 -14.30
C ARG A 22 -11.32 3.10 -14.38
N TRP A 23 -11.02 1.80 -14.49
CA TRP A 23 -9.66 1.32 -14.68
C TRP A 23 -9.04 1.93 -15.94
N ARG A 24 -9.79 1.98 -17.05
CA ARG A 24 -9.35 2.57 -18.32
C ARG A 24 -9.10 4.07 -18.23
N ALA A 25 -9.98 4.81 -17.57
CA ALA A 25 -9.82 6.24 -17.35
C ALA A 25 -8.53 6.57 -16.57
N ARG A 26 -8.12 5.69 -15.64
CA ARG A 26 -6.92 5.90 -14.82
C ARG A 26 -5.64 5.34 -15.44
N ALA A 27 -5.66 4.15 -16.05
CA ALA A 27 -4.47 3.52 -16.61
C ALA A 27 -4.22 3.83 -18.10
N GLY A 28 -5.21 4.40 -18.81
CA GLY A 28 -5.13 4.63 -20.24
C GLY A 28 -4.82 3.35 -21.01
N GLU A 29 -3.86 3.44 -21.92
CA GLU A 29 -3.38 2.35 -22.79
C GLU A 29 -2.82 1.15 -22.03
N LYS A 30 -2.42 1.31 -20.75
CA LYS A 30 -1.96 0.20 -19.91
C LYS A 30 -3.10 -0.72 -19.45
N THR A 31 -4.35 -0.35 -19.72
CA THR A 31 -5.52 -1.16 -19.42
C THR A 31 -5.66 -2.27 -20.46
N PRO A 32 -5.73 -3.54 -20.05
CA PRO A 32 -5.75 -4.62 -21.01
C PRO A 32 -7.11 -4.66 -21.76
N PRO A 33 -7.14 -5.10 -23.03
CA PRO A 33 -8.36 -5.06 -23.86
C PRO A 33 -9.48 -5.95 -23.31
N ASP A 34 -9.12 -7.03 -22.62
CA ASP A 34 -9.99 -8.02 -21.94
C ASP A 34 -10.30 -7.62 -20.49
N ALA A 35 -10.23 -6.34 -20.12
CA ALA A 35 -10.40 -5.87 -18.74
C ALA A 35 -11.69 -6.37 -18.06
N VAL A 36 -12.83 -6.35 -18.76
CA VAL A 36 -14.12 -6.82 -18.22
C VAL A 36 -14.07 -8.31 -17.86
N GLU A 37 -13.38 -9.12 -18.67
CA GLU A 37 -13.20 -10.54 -18.42
C GLU A 37 -12.24 -10.78 -17.25
N LYS A 38 -11.11 -10.06 -17.20
CA LYS A 38 -10.16 -10.13 -16.07
C LYS A 38 -10.78 -9.75 -14.74
N LEU A 39 -11.75 -8.83 -14.74
CA LEU A 39 -12.52 -8.46 -13.55
C LEU A 39 -13.50 -9.55 -13.08
N SER A 40 -13.54 -10.73 -13.71
CA SER A 40 -14.18 -11.91 -13.12
C SER A 40 -13.34 -12.56 -12.02
N ALA A 41 -12.03 -12.27 -11.95
CA ALA A 41 -11.16 -12.76 -10.89
C ALA A 41 -11.41 -11.99 -9.58
N PRO A 42 -11.68 -12.65 -8.44
CA PRO A 42 -12.07 -11.97 -7.20
C PRO A 42 -11.11 -10.88 -6.72
N LEU A 43 -9.80 -11.10 -6.79
CA LEU A 43 -8.81 -10.10 -6.37
C LEU A 43 -8.84 -8.83 -7.23
N LEU A 44 -8.92 -8.99 -8.56
CA LEU A 44 -8.97 -7.85 -9.47
C LEU A 44 -10.30 -7.12 -9.34
N PHE A 45 -11.39 -7.86 -9.16
CA PHE A 45 -12.72 -7.30 -8.94
C PHE A 45 -12.79 -6.47 -7.66
N ALA A 46 -12.33 -7.01 -6.53
CA ALA A 46 -12.31 -6.31 -5.26
C ALA A 46 -11.45 -5.04 -5.31
N ALA A 47 -10.27 -5.11 -5.92
CA ALA A 47 -9.43 -3.93 -6.14
C ALA A 47 -10.12 -2.88 -7.05
N ALA A 48 -10.90 -3.33 -8.03
CA ALA A 48 -11.63 -2.43 -8.93
C ALA A 48 -12.83 -1.77 -8.25
N MET A 49 -13.54 -2.49 -7.37
CA MET A 49 -14.59 -1.91 -6.55
C MET A 49 -14.04 -0.78 -5.68
N VAL A 50 -12.88 -0.97 -5.04
CA VAL A 50 -12.23 0.10 -4.27
C VAL A 50 -11.84 1.28 -5.15
N SER A 51 -11.18 1.02 -6.28
CA SER A 51 -10.79 2.06 -7.25
C SER A 51 -11.98 2.85 -7.83
N ALA A 52 -13.16 2.22 -7.89
CA ALA A 52 -14.40 2.82 -8.37
C ALA A 52 -15.25 3.48 -7.27
N GLY A 53 -14.86 3.39 -5.99
CA GLY A 53 -15.65 3.91 -4.87
C GLY A 53 -16.89 3.08 -4.53
N GLU A 54 -16.96 1.83 -5.00
CA GLU A 54 -18.02 0.87 -4.67
C GLU A 54 -17.70 0.13 -3.34
N ALA A 55 -16.48 0.29 -2.82
CA ALA A 55 -16.02 -0.18 -1.51
C ALA A 55 -14.88 0.72 -1.00
N ASP A 56 -14.69 0.82 0.31
CA ASP A 56 -13.65 1.69 0.88
C ASP A 56 -12.30 0.97 1.06
N VAL A 57 -12.33 -0.31 1.44
CA VAL A 57 -11.13 -1.08 1.80
C VAL A 57 -11.21 -2.50 1.23
N CYS A 58 -10.10 -2.99 0.68
CA CYS A 58 -9.94 -4.38 0.26
C CYS A 58 -9.00 -5.11 1.23
N ILE A 59 -9.53 -6.13 1.91
CA ILE A 59 -8.75 -7.06 2.73
C ILE A 59 -8.68 -8.39 1.99
N ALA A 60 -7.46 -8.85 1.69
CA ALA A 60 -7.20 -10.08 0.97
C ALA A 60 -5.92 -10.74 1.49
N GLY A 61 -5.63 -11.96 1.01
CA GLY A 61 -4.37 -12.65 1.31
C GLY A 61 -4.49 -13.84 2.27
N ASN A 62 -5.67 -14.09 2.84
CA ASN A 62 -5.92 -15.29 3.62
C ASN A 62 -5.82 -16.58 2.78
N LEU A 63 -6.15 -16.51 1.48
CA LEU A 63 -6.01 -17.62 0.52
C LEU A 63 -5.03 -17.31 -0.62
N SER A 64 -4.87 -16.02 -0.96
CA SER A 64 -4.06 -15.58 -2.09
C SER A 64 -2.65 -15.23 -1.64
N SER A 65 -1.63 -15.54 -2.45
CA SER A 65 -0.26 -15.13 -2.13
C SER A 65 -0.13 -13.61 -2.06
N THR A 66 0.75 -13.13 -1.19
CA THR A 66 1.09 -11.69 -1.06
C THR A 66 1.40 -11.07 -2.42
N ALA A 67 2.18 -11.77 -3.26
CA ALA A 67 2.51 -11.29 -4.59
C ALA A 67 1.29 -11.10 -5.50
N ASN A 68 0.28 -11.98 -5.43
CA ASN A 68 -0.95 -11.83 -6.20
C ASN A 68 -1.80 -10.65 -5.71
N VAL A 69 -1.87 -10.44 -4.40
CA VAL A 69 -2.60 -9.30 -3.79
C VAL A 69 -1.96 -7.97 -4.20
N LEU A 70 -0.65 -7.82 -4.01
CA LEU A 70 0.08 -6.60 -4.36
C LEU A 70 -0.01 -6.31 -5.88
N ARG A 71 0.11 -7.34 -6.73
CA ARG A 71 -0.05 -7.17 -8.19
C ARG A 71 -1.45 -6.71 -8.58
N ALA A 72 -2.50 -7.20 -7.93
CA ALA A 72 -3.88 -6.76 -8.20
C ALA A 72 -4.06 -5.29 -7.80
N GLY A 73 -3.62 -4.91 -6.60
CA GLY A 73 -3.66 -3.51 -6.13
C GLY A 73 -2.90 -2.55 -7.05
N LEU A 74 -1.65 -2.87 -7.39
CA LEU A 74 -0.83 -2.03 -8.28
C LEU A 74 -1.45 -1.89 -9.68
N ARG A 75 -2.04 -2.95 -10.23
CA ARG A 75 -2.66 -2.90 -11.56
C ARG A 75 -3.93 -2.06 -11.57
N VAL A 76 -4.78 -2.17 -10.55
CA VAL A 76 -6.18 -1.68 -10.61
C VAL A 76 -6.43 -0.43 -9.77
N ILE A 77 -5.72 -0.27 -8.66
CA ILE A 77 -5.73 0.95 -7.83
C ILE A 77 -4.57 1.87 -8.25
N GLY A 78 -3.35 1.31 -8.31
CA GLY A 78 -2.15 2.07 -8.66
C GLY A 78 -1.45 2.63 -7.42
N LEU A 79 -0.38 3.39 -7.65
CA LEU A 79 0.33 4.11 -6.59
C LEU A 79 -0.27 5.50 -6.40
N GLN A 80 -0.16 6.02 -5.17
CA GLN A 80 -0.49 7.40 -4.88
C GLN A 80 0.40 8.34 -5.70
N PRO A 81 -0.13 9.47 -6.23
CA PRO A 81 0.69 10.47 -6.91
C PRO A 81 1.88 10.92 -6.03
N GLY A 82 3.07 10.97 -6.62
CA GLY A 82 4.31 11.31 -5.93
C GLY A 82 5.02 10.13 -5.25
N CYS A 83 4.32 9.04 -4.96
CA CYS A 83 4.90 7.82 -4.39
C CYS A 83 5.26 6.81 -5.49
N LYS A 84 6.50 6.31 -5.51
CA LYS A 84 6.97 5.32 -6.50
C LYS A 84 7.15 3.92 -5.90
N THR A 85 6.99 3.80 -4.58
CA THR A 85 7.33 2.60 -3.83
C THR A 85 6.13 2.12 -3.02
N LEU A 86 5.61 0.94 -3.35
CA LEU A 86 4.65 0.25 -2.47
C LEU A 86 5.40 -0.36 -1.29
N SER A 87 4.95 -0.06 -0.09
CA SER A 87 5.56 -0.51 1.17
C SER A 87 4.50 -1.00 2.16
N SER A 88 4.95 -1.39 3.35
CA SER A 88 4.09 -1.85 4.44
C SER A 88 4.37 -1.08 5.73
N ILE A 89 3.47 -1.15 6.69
CA ILE A 89 3.71 -0.67 8.06
C ILE A 89 3.00 -1.60 9.04
N PHE A 90 3.72 -2.01 10.09
CA PHE A 90 3.12 -2.67 11.24
C PHE A 90 2.86 -1.64 12.34
N LEU A 91 1.67 -1.71 12.94
CA LEU A 91 1.38 -1.00 14.19
C LEU A 91 1.78 -1.90 15.36
N MET A 92 2.83 -1.48 16.05
CA MET A 92 3.36 -2.17 17.22
C MET A 92 2.66 -1.63 18.46
N LEU A 93 1.71 -2.41 18.98
CA LEU A 93 0.96 -2.06 20.19
C LEU A 93 1.55 -2.83 21.39
N PRO A 94 2.18 -2.15 22.37
CA PRO A 94 2.77 -2.83 23.51
C PRO A 94 1.70 -3.46 24.39
N GLN A 95 1.94 -4.70 24.84
CA GLN A 95 0.97 -5.45 25.66
C GLN A 95 0.90 -4.97 27.12
N TYR A 96 2.01 -4.46 27.65
CA TYR A 96 2.12 -4.09 29.08
C TYR A 96 2.28 -2.58 29.26
N ALA A 97 3.42 -2.04 28.81
CA ALA A 97 3.75 -0.63 28.95
C ALA A 97 4.59 -0.17 27.75
N GLY A 98 4.43 1.08 27.37
CA GLY A 98 5.14 1.71 26.27
C GLY A 98 4.20 2.50 25.37
N ARG A 99 4.79 3.20 24.40
CA ARG A 99 4.05 3.89 23.35
C ARG A 99 3.83 2.96 22.16
N ALA A 100 2.73 3.17 21.43
CA ALA A 100 2.56 2.57 20.12
C ALA A 100 3.68 3.05 19.17
N LEU A 101 4.13 2.18 18.27
CA LEU A 101 5.14 2.51 17.25
C LEU A 101 4.67 2.05 15.88
N GLY A 102 5.09 2.75 14.83
CA GLY A 102 4.99 2.28 13.45
C GLY A 102 6.32 1.68 13.00
N PHE A 103 6.33 0.41 12.61
CA PHE A 103 7.49 -0.24 12.01
C PHE A 103 7.30 -0.32 10.49
N ALA A 104 8.08 0.49 9.79
CA ALA A 104 7.94 0.73 8.37
C ALA A 104 8.71 -0.30 7.52
N ASP A 105 8.04 -0.71 6.45
CA ASP A 105 8.36 -1.77 5.50
C ASP A 105 9.08 -3.01 6.05
N CYS A 106 8.33 -3.85 6.75
CA CYS A 106 8.83 -5.12 7.25
C CYS A 106 8.38 -6.31 6.38
N SER A 107 7.93 -6.07 5.14
CA SER A 107 7.30 -7.14 4.35
C SER A 107 7.42 -7.03 2.82
N VAL A 108 7.73 -5.87 2.24
CA VAL A 108 7.59 -5.66 0.79
C VAL A 108 8.93 -5.45 0.09
N VAL A 109 9.70 -4.42 0.45
CA VAL A 109 10.95 -4.06 -0.25
C VAL A 109 12.16 -4.70 0.44
N PRO A 110 12.83 -5.69 -0.17
CA PRO A 110 13.90 -6.43 0.53
C PRO A 110 15.16 -5.61 0.82
N GLN A 111 15.56 -4.76 -0.13
CA GLN A 111 16.75 -3.92 -0.04
C GLN A 111 16.42 -2.54 -0.64
N PRO A 112 15.78 -1.64 0.15
CA PRO A 112 15.34 -0.36 -0.37
C PRO A 112 16.54 0.55 -0.68
N THR A 113 16.52 1.16 -1.85
CA THR A 113 17.42 2.28 -2.19
C THR A 113 17.10 3.51 -1.32
N ALA A 114 18.01 4.48 -1.23
CA ALA A 114 17.77 5.75 -0.52
C ALA A 114 16.46 6.44 -0.92
N ALA A 115 16.11 6.44 -2.22
CA ALA A 115 14.86 7.02 -2.70
C ALA A 115 13.62 6.22 -2.22
N GLN A 116 13.71 4.89 -2.21
CA GLN A 116 12.64 4.04 -1.71
C GLN A 116 12.49 4.16 -0.19
N LEU A 117 13.59 4.31 0.56
CA LEU A 117 13.57 4.61 1.99
C LEU A 117 12.85 5.94 2.27
N ALA A 118 13.06 6.96 1.43
CA ALA A 118 12.35 8.22 1.54
C ALA A 118 10.83 8.06 1.27
N ASP A 119 10.46 7.34 0.20
CA ASP A 119 9.04 7.02 -0.08
C ASP A 119 8.38 6.27 1.09
N ILE A 120 9.06 5.24 1.64
CA ILE A 120 8.61 4.45 2.80
C ILE A 120 8.39 5.36 4.01
N ALA A 121 9.35 6.25 4.30
CA ALA A 121 9.27 7.15 5.44
C ALA A 121 8.07 8.10 5.34
N ILE A 122 7.85 8.70 4.16
CA ILE A 122 6.75 9.64 3.91
C ILE A 122 5.40 8.89 4.02
N ALA A 123 5.24 7.78 3.30
CA ALA A 123 3.99 7.01 3.32
C ALA A 123 3.66 6.45 4.72
N SER A 124 4.68 6.06 5.49
CA SER A 124 4.50 5.57 6.86
C SER A 124 4.06 6.69 7.82
N ALA A 125 4.61 7.90 7.65
CA ALA A 125 4.20 9.07 8.42
C ALA A 125 2.74 9.44 8.13
N ASP A 126 2.33 9.44 6.86
CA ASP A 126 0.95 9.69 6.45
C ASP A 126 -0.01 8.64 7.02
N THR A 127 0.38 7.36 6.94
CA THR A 127 -0.41 6.25 7.50
C THR A 127 -0.54 6.36 9.02
N TRP A 128 0.56 6.68 9.72
CA TRP A 128 0.56 6.89 11.16
C TRP A 128 -0.44 7.98 11.54
N ARG A 129 -0.31 9.17 10.93
CA ARG A 129 -1.19 10.31 11.19
C ARG A 129 -2.65 9.97 10.91
N ALA A 130 -2.94 9.30 9.80
CA ALA A 130 -4.30 8.94 9.41
C ALA A 130 -4.96 7.97 10.41
N ILE A 131 -4.19 7.08 11.04
CA ILE A 131 -4.70 6.07 11.97
C ILE A 131 -4.76 6.59 13.41
N THR A 132 -3.71 7.29 13.87
CA THR A 132 -3.57 7.70 15.28
C THR A 132 -4.05 9.12 15.54
N GLY A 133 -4.08 9.98 14.52
CA GLY A 133 -4.28 11.42 14.67
C GLY A 133 -3.08 12.18 15.24
N GLU A 134 -1.96 11.49 15.53
CA GLU A 134 -0.77 12.09 16.11
C GLU A 134 0.23 12.57 15.05
N GLU A 135 1.03 13.57 15.41
CA GLU A 135 2.12 14.04 14.56
C GLU A 135 3.24 12.98 14.49
N PRO A 136 3.58 12.48 13.28
CA PRO A 136 4.56 11.43 13.10
C PRO A 136 5.99 11.92 13.39
N HIS A 137 6.69 11.20 14.26
CA HIS A 137 8.10 11.41 14.55
C HIS A 137 8.93 10.29 13.90
N VAL A 138 9.40 10.53 12.68
CA VAL A 138 10.09 9.52 11.87
C VAL A 138 11.58 9.45 12.23
N ALA A 139 12.07 8.23 12.48
CA ALA A 139 13.50 7.95 12.66
C ALA A 139 13.97 6.97 11.59
N MET A 140 15.07 7.31 10.90
CA MET A 140 15.71 6.43 9.92
C MET A 140 16.75 5.57 10.64
N LEU A 141 16.50 4.26 10.74
CA LEU A 141 17.35 3.36 11.51
C LEU A 141 18.60 2.94 10.73
N SER A 142 19.72 2.88 11.43
CA SER A 142 21.00 2.38 10.95
C SER A 142 21.81 1.86 12.14
N PHE A 143 22.84 1.06 11.87
CA PHE A 143 23.83 0.70 12.89
C PHE A 143 24.82 1.85 13.19
N SER A 144 24.76 2.95 12.42
CA SER A 144 25.54 4.17 12.64
C SER A 144 24.65 5.27 13.22
N SER A 145 25.16 5.98 14.22
CA SER A 145 24.51 7.16 14.81
C SER A 145 25.46 8.34 14.73
N ASN A 146 25.01 9.45 14.15
CA ASN A 146 25.81 10.66 13.98
C ASN A 146 27.20 10.41 13.35
N GLY A 147 27.28 9.48 12.39
CA GLY A 147 28.53 9.15 11.70
C GLY A 147 29.48 8.24 12.48
N SER A 148 29.02 7.55 13.52
CA SER A 148 29.84 6.60 14.31
C SER A 148 30.47 5.48 13.47
N ALA A 149 29.88 5.16 12.31
CA ALA A 149 30.45 4.23 11.33
C ALA A 149 30.34 4.77 9.89
N ARG A 150 31.30 4.37 9.04
CA ARG A 150 31.33 4.65 7.60
C ARG A 150 31.19 3.34 6.82
N HIS A 151 30.11 3.20 6.06
CA HIS A 151 29.81 2.00 5.27
C HIS A 151 28.78 2.33 4.17
N PRO A 152 28.77 1.64 3.01
CA PRO A 152 27.77 1.87 1.96
C PRO A 152 26.32 1.79 2.46
N ASN A 153 25.99 0.82 3.33
CA ASN A 153 24.66 0.73 3.94
C ASN A 153 24.31 1.92 4.83
N VAL A 154 25.29 2.58 5.46
CA VAL A 154 25.06 3.82 6.22
C VAL A 154 24.78 4.97 5.26
N ALA A 155 25.52 5.05 4.16
CA ALA A 155 25.34 6.08 3.13
C ALA A 155 24.00 5.94 2.36
N ASN A 156 23.43 4.73 2.31
CA ASN A 156 22.13 4.49 1.69
C ASN A 156 20.96 5.02 2.53
N VAL A 157 21.14 5.23 3.85
CA VAL A 157 20.08 5.75 4.72
C VAL A 157 20.03 7.27 4.56
N PRO A 158 18.98 7.84 3.95
CA PRO A 158 18.88 9.28 3.81
C PRO A 158 18.64 9.93 5.18
N PRO A 159 18.91 11.23 5.34
CA PRO A 159 18.43 11.97 6.49
C PRO A 159 16.91 11.81 6.61
N ALA A 160 16.40 11.78 7.84
CA ALA A 160 14.96 11.73 8.07
C ALA A 160 14.31 12.94 7.37
N PRO A 161 13.21 12.76 6.61
CA PRO A 161 12.54 13.88 5.96
C PRO A 161 12.17 14.92 7.02
N ALA A 162 12.53 16.19 6.76
CA ALA A 162 12.33 17.27 7.70
C ALA A 162 10.84 17.58 7.84
N ARG A 163 10.18 16.92 8.81
CA ARG A 163 8.73 16.97 9.09
C ARG A 163 7.87 16.73 7.85
N VAL A 164 7.24 15.56 7.78
CA VAL A 164 6.17 15.32 6.81
C VAL A 164 5.03 16.25 7.21
N ARG A 165 4.88 17.41 6.56
CA ARG A 165 3.80 18.36 6.87
C ARG A 165 2.44 17.77 6.53
#